data_AF-A0A2M8NPP5-F1
#
_entry.id   AF-A0A2M8NPP5-F1
#
_cell.length_a   1.000
_cell.length_b   1.000
_cell.length_c   1.000
_cell.angle_alpha   90.00
_cell.angle_beta   90.00
_cell.angle_gamma   90.00
#
_symmetry.space_group_name_H-M   'P 1'
#
loop_
_entity.id
_entity.type
_entity.pdbx_description
1 polymer ?
#
loop_
_entity_poly.entity_id
_entity_poly.type
_entity_poly.pdbx_seq_one_letter_code
_entity_poly.pdbx_strand_id
1 'polypeptide(L)'
;MLTLTHLLTVALTMFLWWFSTGAIMAVYGRSQRFVGWVFGVWTLGLIPALIGLLVTREQTSVLDVYLAVACAVVIWGWQIAGYFFGFITGPRHQQIITLHQPVSLWDRFRLALSFSLHHELFAIGGAVVIALLTLGQPNPWALWMYLILWLMHTSAKLNVFLGVRNFSVEMLPQKMRYLEVVFGKQRHNMLFPFSITFAVSAAIILLYQTTAPNTEPAHSVGAVMIATMIGLGTLEHLLLMLPLSATLWGWGIRALPQTAESDPMAEGGAQ
;
A
#
# COMPACT_ATOMS: atom_id res chain seq x y z
N MET A 1 10.94 -25.28 -14.84
CA MET A 1 10.27 -24.84 -16.08
C MET A 1 9.09 -23.96 -15.70
N LEU A 2 8.97 -22.77 -16.27
CA LEU A 2 7.82 -21.88 -16.03
C LEU A 2 6.59 -22.50 -16.70
N THR A 3 5.58 -22.89 -15.93
CA THR A 3 4.35 -23.52 -16.48
C THR A 3 3.30 -22.44 -16.79
N LEU A 4 2.31 -22.76 -17.62
CA LEU A 4 1.18 -21.87 -17.90
C LEU A 4 0.48 -21.40 -16.61
N THR A 5 0.33 -22.29 -15.63
CA THR A 5 -0.25 -21.95 -14.31
C THR A 5 0.55 -20.85 -13.60
N HIS A 6 1.88 -20.92 -13.64
CA HIS A 6 2.72 -19.89 -13.02
C HIS A 6 2.60 -18.53 -13.75
N LEU A 7 2.53 -18.53 -15.08
CA LEU A 7 2.29 -17.31 -15.86
C LEU A 7 0.95 -16.65 -15.51
N LEU A 8 -0.12 -17.46 -15.42
CA LEU A 8 -1.44 -16.99 -15.01
C LEU A 8 -1.44 -16.48 -13.56
N THR A 9 -0.71 -17.15 -12.66
CA THR A 9 -0.55 -16.73 -11.26
C THR A 9 0.07 -15.34 -11.17
N VAL A 10 1.16 -15.11 -11.90
CA VAL A 10 1.86 -13.82 -11.97
C VAL A 10 0.92 -12.76 -12.54
N ALA A 11 0.29 -13.03 -13.68
CA ALA A 11 -0.62 -12.09 -14.33
C ALA A 11 -1.80 -11.70 -13.44
N LEU A 12 -2.42 -12.66 -12.75
CA LEU A 12 -3.51 -12.41 -11.81
C LEU A 12 -3.03 -11.55 -10.63
N THR A 13 -1.87 -11.87 -10.05
CA THR A 13 -1.32 -11.12 -8.92
C THR A 13 -1.00 -9.67 -9.32
N MET A 14 -0.41 -9.48 -10.50
CA MET A 14 -0.16 -8.15 -11.08
C MET A 14 -1.47 -7.39 -11.30
N PHE A 15 -2.50 -8.05 -11.85
CA PHE A 15 -3.81 -7.45 -12.03
C PHE A 15 -4.42 -7.03 -10.70
N LEU A 16 -4.42 -7.89 -9.68
CA LEU A 16 -4.94 -7.58 -8.34
C LEU A 16 -4.24 -6.36 -7.74
N TRP A 17 -2.91 -6.31 -7.78
CA TRP A 17 -2.13 -5.18 -7.28
C TRP A 17 -2.41 -3.89 -8.07
N TRP A 18 -2.36 -3.94 -9.39
CA TRP A 18 -2.54 -2.77 -10.26
C TRP A 18 -3.96 -2.22 -10.18
N PHE A 19 -4.97 -3.10 -10.24
CA PHE A 19 -6.38 -2.73 -10.22
C PHE A 19 -6.79 -2.17 -8.87
N SER A 20 -6.40 -2.81 -7.76
CA SER A 20 -6.74 -2.32 -6.42
C SER A 20 -6.13 -0.93 -6.16
N THR A 21 -4.85 -0.74 -6.48
CA THR A 21 -4.16 0.55 -6.34
C THR A 21 -4.81 1.62 -7.22
N GLY A 22 -5.08 1.29 -8.48
CA GLY A 22 -5.72 2.22 -9.42
C GLY A 22 -7.14 2.61 -9.01
N ALA A 23 -7.92 1.66 -8.47
CA ALA A 23 -9.27 1.92 -7.98
C ALA A 23 -9.25 2.92 -6.82
N ILE A 24 -8.31 2.79 -5.88
CA ILE A 24 -8.13 3.72 -4.76
C ILE A 24 -7.78 5.12 -5.29
N MET A 25 -6.80 5.20 -6.21
CA MET A 25 -6.39 6.47 -6.83
C MET A 25 -7.54 7.15 -7.59
N ALA A 26 -8.36 6.37 -8.30
CA ALA A 26 -9.48 6.91 -9.09
C ALA A 26 -10.58 7.56 -8.24
N VAL A 27 -10.75 7.11 -6.99
CA VAL A 27 -11.69 7.65 -6.01
C VAL A 27 -11.07 8.80 -5.22
N TYR A 28 -9.75 8.73 -4.99
CA TYR A 28 -9.00 9.75 -4.29
C TYR A 28 -9.15 11.14 -4.94
N GLY A 29 -9.28 12.18 -4.11
CA GLY A 29 -9.46 13.55 -4.57
C GLY A 29 -10.86 13.91 -5.10
N ARG A 30 -11.84 12.99 -5.08
CA ARG A 30 -13.25 13.29 -5.42
C ARG A 30 -14.02 13.94 -4.27
N SER A 31 -15.26 14.34 -4.53
CA SER A 31 -16.13 14.96 -3.52
C SER A 31 -16.35 14.03 -2.32
N GLN A 32 -16.42 14.60 -1.11
CA GLN A 32 -16.55 13.84 0.13
C GLN A 32 -17.79 12.92 0.14
N ARG A 33 -18.89 13.35 -0.49
CA ARG A 33 -20.10 12.52 -0.65
C ARG A 33 -19.84 11.29 -1.52
N PHE A 34 -19.15 11.46 -2.66
CA PHE A 34 -18.81 10.35 -3.55
C PHE A 34 -17.85 9.37 -2.88
N VAL A 35 -16.80 9.89 -2.22
CA VAL A 35 -15.83 9.09 -1.47
C VAL A 35 -16.52 8.28 -0.36
N GLY A 36 -17.41 8.90 0.41
CA GLY A 36 -18.18 8.20 1.46
C GLY A 36 -19.08 7.11 0.92
N TRP A 37 -19.78 7.36 -0.20
CA TRP A 37 -20.64 6.34 -0.82
C TRP A 37 -19.84 5.14 -1.33
N VAL A 38 -18.74 5.39 -2.07
CA VAL A 38 -17.88 4.31 -2.59
C VAL A 38 -17.24 3.53 -1.44
N PHE A 39 -16.74 4.21 -0.41
CA PHE A 39 -16.16 3.53 0.75
C PHE A 39 -17.21 2.67 1.50
N GLY A 40 -18.46 3.13 1.59
CA GLY A 40 -19.57 2.34 2.11
C GLY A 40 -19.79 1.05 1.31
N VAL A 41 -19.80 1.13 -0.03
CA VAL A 41 -19.91 -0.06 -0.90
C VAL A 41 -18.72 -1.00 -0.72
N TRP A 42 -17.48 -0.48 -0.65
CA TRP A 42 -16.29 -1.30 -0.42
C TRP A 42 -16.30 -1.97 0.96
N THR A 43 -16.87 -1.31 1.96
CA THR A 43 -17.06 -1.89 3.30
C THR A 43 -18.01 -3.10 3.25
N LEU A 44 -19.08 -3.05 2.46
CA LEU A 44 -19.93 -4.22 2.22
C LEU A 44 -19.18 -5.36 1.53
N GLY A 45 -18.18 -5.04 0.70
CA GLY A 45 -17.26 -6.00 0.09
C GLY A 45 -16.40 -6.80 1.07
N LEU A 46 -16.26 -6.35 2.32
CA LEU A 46 -15.59 -7.14 3.37
C LEU A 46 -16.36 -8.39 3.75
N ILE A 47 -17.69 -8.38 3.66
CA ILE A 47 -18.53 -9.53 4.03
C ILE A 47 -18.16 -10.76 3.18
N PRO A 48 -18.21 -10.71 1.83
CA PRO A 48 -17.80 -11.84 1.02
C PRO A 48 -16.30 -12.14 1.15
N ALA A 49 -15.44 -11.16 1.43
CA ALA A 49 -14.01 -11.41 1.65
C ALA A 49 -13.75 -12.23 2.92
N LEU A 50 -14.44 -11.92 4.02
CA LEU A 50 -14.34 -12.67 5.27
C LEU A 50 -14.97 -14.06 5.15
N ILE A 51 -16.12 -14.18 4.47
CA ILE A 51 -16.73 -15.49 4.18
C ILE A 51 -15.78 -16.33 3.32
N GLY A 52 -15.20 -15.76 2.26
CA GLY A 52 -14.24 -16.44 1.39
C GLY A 52 -13.02 -16.94 2.18
N LEU A 53 -12.49 -16.12 3.09
CA LEU A 53 -11.41 -16.51 3.99
C LEU A 53 -11.80 -17.69 4.90
N LEU A 54 -13.00 -17.65 5.48
CA LEU A 54 -13.52 -18.75 6.32
C LEU A 54 -13.70 -20.06 5.53
N VAL A 55 -14.22 -19.98 4.30
CA VAL A 55 -14.43 -21.15 3.43
C VAL A 55 -13.10 -21.75 2.96
N THR A 56 -12.13 -20.90 2.61
CA THR A 56 -10.86 -21.35 2.03
C THR A 56 -9.84 -21.81 3.06
N ARG A 57 -9.96 -21.43 4.34
CA ARG A 57 -8.95 -21.73 5.38
C ARG A 57 -8.66 -23.23 5.52
N GLU A 58 -9.68 -24.08 5.40
CA GLU A 58 -9.60 -25.54 5.57
C GLU A 58 -9.28 -26.28 4.25
N GLN A 59 -9.18 -25.57 3.14
CA GLN A 59 -9.05 -26.14 1.80
C GLN A 59 -7.67 -25.87 1.18
N THR A 60 -7.07 -26.89 0.58
CA THR A 60 -5.72 -26.82 -0.02
C THR A 60 -5.74 -26.88 -1.55
N SER A 61 -6.89 -26.66 -2.20
CA SER A 61 -6.91 -26.62 -3.66
C SER A 61 -6.25 -25.34 -4.20
N VAL A 62 -5.76 -25.38 -5.44
CA VAL A 62 -5.20 -24.21 -6.12
C VAL A 62 -6.20 -23.04 -6.18
N LEU A 63 -7.50 -23.35 -6.39
CA LEU A 63 -8.54 -22.33 -6.44
C LEU A 63 -8.72 -21.63 -5.09
N ASP A 64 -8.65 -22.39 -3.99
CA ASP A 64 -8.79 -21.85 -2.65
C ASP A 64 -7.62 -20.95 -2.26
N VAL A 65 -6.41 -21.24 -2.76
CA VAL A 65 -5.26 -20.34 -2.60
C VAL A 65 -5.50 -19.01 -3.31
N TYR A 66 -5.97 -19.04 -4.57
CA TYR A 66 -6.30 -17.80 -5.29
C TYR A 66 -7.37 -16.97 -4.58
N LEU A 67 -8.43 -17.64 -4.11
CA LEU A 67 -9.54 -16.98 -3.42
C LEU A 67 -9.09 -16.41 -2.07
N ALA A 68 -8.34 -17.17 -1.26
CA ALA A 68 -7.77 -16.71 0.00
C ALA A 68 -6.90 -15.45 -0.19
N VAL A 69 -6.03 -15.46 -1.20
CA VAL A 69 -5.18 -14.32 -1.55
C VAL A 69 -6.00 -13.11 -2.02
N ALA A 70 -7.01 -13.33 -2.87
CA ALA A 70 -7.89 -12.25 -3.33
C ALA A 70 -8.67 -11.62 -2.16
N CYS A 71 -9.17 -12.43 -1.22
CA CYS A 71 -9.81 -11.95 0.00
C CYS A 71 -8.86 -11.08 0.84
N ALA A 72 -7.61 -11.51 1.01
CA ALA A 72 -6.60 -10.72 1.71
C ALA A 72 -6.30 -9.38 1.01
N VAL A 73 -6.23 -9.35 -0.32
CA VAL A 73 -6.06 -8.11 -1.10
C VAL A 73 -7.26 -7.18 -0.91
N VAL A 74 -8.49 -7.70 -0.91
CA VAL A 74 -9.70 -6.88 -0.66
C VAL A 74 -9.69 -6.28 0.74
N ILE A 75 -9.39 -7.10 1.75
CA ILE A 75 -9.32 -6.64 3.15
C ILE A 75 -8.24 -5.57 3.29
N TRP A 76 -7.03 -5.83 2.78
CA TRP A 76 -5.93 -4.86 2.80
C TRP A 76 -6.26 -3.57 2.04
N GLY A 77 -6.80 -3.70 0.83
CA GLY A 77 -7.17 -2.56 -0.02
C GLY A 77 -8.23 -1.68 0.62
N TRP A 78 -9.19 -2.26 1.33
CA TRP A 78 -10.18 -1.50 2.11
C TRP A 78 -9.53 -0.71 3.25
N GLN A 79 -8.56 -1.28 3.99
CA GLN A 79 -7.87 -0.55 5.06
C GLN A 79 -7.03 0.61 4.53
N ILE A 80 -6.27 0.35 3.46
CA ILE A 80 -5.48 1.38 2.77
C ILE A 80 -6.38 2.50 2.23
N ALA A 81 -7.51 2.14 1.62
CA ALA A 81 -8.50 3.11 1.17
C ALA A 81 -9.04 3.96 2.33
N GLY A 82 -9.38 3.31 3.45
CA GLY A 82 -9.85 4.00 4.66
C GLY A 82 -8.82 4.99 5.21
N TYR A 83 -7.53 4.65 5.13
CA TYR A 83 -6.44 5.57 5.48
C TYR A 83 -6.34 6.75 4.51
N PHE A 84 -6.28 6.50 3.20
CA PHE A 84 -6.17 7.57 2.20
C PHE A 84 -7.40 8.50 2.15
N PHE A 85 -8.60 7.98 2.41
CA PHE A 85 -9.83 8.77 2.42
C PHE A 85 -10.05 9.51 3.75
N GLY A 86 -9.24 9.24 4.78
CA GLY A 86 -9.33 9.91 6.07
C GLY A 86 -10.28 9.27 7.09
N PHE A 87 -10.89 8.12 6.78
CA PHE A 87 -11.76 7.38 7.71
C PHE A 87 -10.98 6.68 8.83
N ILE A 88 -9.75 6.24 8.54
CA ILE A 88 -8.84 5.55 9.46
C ILE A 88 -7.61 6.44 9.71
N THR A 89 -7.87 7.68 10.09
CA THR A 89 -6.81 8.65 10.44
C THR A 89 -6.95 9.09 11.90
N GLY A 90 -5.81 9.35 12.55
CA GLY A 90 -5.78 9.86 13.92
C GLY A 90 -6.30 11.30 14.04
N PRO A 91 -6.29 11.87 15.27
CA PRO A 91 -6.66 13.27 15.49
C PRO A 91 -5.97 14.20 14.48
N ARG A 92 -6.71 15.12 13.89
CA ARG A 92 -6.15 16.09 12.93
C ARG A 92 -5.09 16.93 13.64
N HIS A 93 -3.82 16.61 13.41
CA HIS A 93 -2.71 17.41 13.90
C HIS A 93 -2.63 18.70 13.08
N GLN A 94 -3.37 19.74 13.50
CA GLN A 94 -3.22 21.12 13.02
C GLN A 94 -1.89 21.76 13.46
N GLN A 95 -0.96 20.99 14.03
CA GLN A 95 0.19 21.48 14.78
C GLN A 95 1.51 21.61 13.99
N ILE A 96 1.48 21.67 12.65
CA ILE A 96 2.72 21.81 11.85
C ILE A 96 3.05 23.27 11.51
N ILE A 97 2.21 24.22 11.93
CA ILE A 97 2.39 25.66 11.64
C ILE A 97 3.63 26.26 12.36
N THR A 98 4.26 25.57 13.31
CA THR A 98 5.36 26.14 14.12
C THR A 98 6.77 25.60 13.85
N LEU A 99 6.97 24.70 12.87
CA LEU A 99 8.30 24.14 12.58
C LEU A 99 9.16 25.08 11.71
N HIS A 100 9.59 26.20 12.29
CA HIS A 100 10.53 27.16 11.68
C HIS A 100 12.03 26.86 11.99
N GLN A 101 12.33 25.76 12.69
CA GLN A 101 13.68 25.41 13.16
C GLN A 101 14.11 24.03 12.61
N PRO A 102 15.41 23.74 12.47
CA PRO A 102 15.89 22.41 12.11
C PRO A 102 15.50 21.39 13.19
N VAL A 103 14.46 20.61 12.91
CA VAL A 103 13.94 19.55 13.79
C VAL A 103 14.85 18.32 13.69
N SER A 104 15.14 17.69 14.83
CA SER A 104 15.91 16.43 14.85
C SER A 104 15.22 15.34 14.01
N LEU A 105 16.00 14.40 13.47
CA LEU A 105 15.44 13.25 12.73
C LEU A 105 14.44 12.45 13.58
N TRP A 106 14.71 12.36 14.89
CA TRP A 106 13.87 11.63 15.84
C TRP A 106 12.52 12.29 16.08
N ASP A 107 12.48 13.61 16.20
CA ASP A 107 11.22 14.34 16.38
C ASP A 107 10.40 14.35 15.08
N ARG A 108 11.06 14.43 13.92
CA ARG A 108 10.42 14.19 12.60
C ARG A 108 9.84 12.78 12.50
N PHE A 109 10.56 11.78 13.00
CA PHE A 109 10.10 10.38 12.98
C PHE A 109 8.89 10.18 13.89
N ARG A 110 8.91 10.73 15.11
CA ARG A 110 7.76 10.69 16.04
C ARG A 110 6.52 11.34 15.43
N LEU A 111 6.71 12.49 14.75
CA LEU A 111 5.63 13.19 14.07
C LEU A 111 5.10 12.40 12.87
N ALA A 112 5.98 11.84 12.02
CA ALA A 112 5.56 10.98 10.91
C ALA A 112 4.83 9.71 11.40
N LEU A 113 5.33 9.12 12.49
CA LEU A 113 4.70 7.97 13.13
C LEU A 113 3.32 8.33 13.68
N SER A 114 3.13 9.48 14.33
CA SER A 114 1.82 9.87 14.87
C SER A 114 0.75 10.00 13.79
N PHE A 115 1.11 10.46 12.58
CA PHE A 115 0.21 10.49 11.43
C PHE A 115 -0.21 9.09 10.95
N SER A 116 0.72 8.13 11.01
CA SER A 116 0.47 6.76 10.52
C SER A 116 0.02 5.80 11.62
N LEU A 117 0.09 6.17 12.90
CA LEU A 117 -0.05 5.22 14.02
C LEU A 117 -1.40 4.51 14.02
N HIS A 118 -2.48 5.23 13.73
CA HIS A 118 -3.82 4.66 13.72
C HIS A 118 -3.98 3.61 12.61
N HIS A 119 -3.41 3.88 11.43
CA HIS A 119 -3.38 2.90 10.35
C HIS A 119 -2.53 1.67 10.74
N GLU A 120 -1.36 1.87 11.37
CA GLU A 120 -0.53 0.72 11.79
C GLU A 120 -1.23 -0.16 12.83
N LEU A 121 -1.88 0.44 13.82
CA LEU A 121 -2.67 -0.30 14.80
C LEU A 121 -3.84 -1.04 14.15
N PHE A 122 -4.48 -0.43 13.15
CA PHE A 122 -5.55 -1.08 12.40
C PHE A 122 -5.03 -2.23 11.52
N ALA A 123 -3.88 -2.04 10.88
CA ALA A 123 -3.21 -3.07 10.11
C ALA A 123 -2.80 -4.26 10.99
N ILE A 124 -2.27 -4.01 12.19
CA ILE A 124 -2.02 -5.04 13.22
C ILE A 124 -3.31 -5.75 13.59
N GLY A 125 -4.39 -5.01 13.86
CA GLY A 125 -5.70 -5.58 14.17
C GLY A 125 -6.20 -6.52 13.07
N GLY A 126 -6.10 -6.11 11.80
CA GLY A 126 -6.46 -6.95 10.66
C GLY A 126 -5.57 -8.19 10.53
N ALA A 127 -4.26 -8.06 10.76
CA ALA A 127 -3.35 -9.21 10.78
C ALA A 127 -3.73 -10.20 11.89
N VAL A 128 -4.04 -9.71 13.08
CA VAL A 128 -4.47 -10.53 14.22
C VAL A 128 -5.79 -11.22 13.92
N VAL A 129 -6.78 -10.52 13.36
CA VAL A 129 -8.06 -11.14 12.98
C VAL A 129 -7.84 -12.24 11.96
N ILE A 130 -7.10 -11.98 10.88
CA ILE A 130 -6.81 -12.99 9.86
C ILE A 130 -6.04 -14.17 10.46
N ALA A 131 -5.04 -13.89 11.31
CA ALA A 131 -4.28 -14.93 12.00
C ALA A 131 -5.19 -15.77 12.88
N LEU A 132 -6.05 -15.20 13.72
CA LEU A 132 -6.98 -15.96 14.55
C LEU A 132 -7.93 -16.84 13.72
N LEU A 133 -8.30 -16.41 12.52
CA LEU A 133 -9.15 -17.18 11.62
C LEU A 133 -8.40 -18.29 10.87
N THR A 134 -7.08 -18.16 10.67
CA THR A 134 -6.28 -19.05 9.80
C THR A 134 -5.18 -19.83 10.53
N LEU A 135 -4.88 -19.51 11.79
CA LEU A 135 -3.85 -20.17 12.57
C LEU A 135 -4.24 -21.63 12.81
N GLY A 136 -3.31 -22.54 12.51
CA GLY A 136 -3.56 -23.99 12.58
C GLY A 136 -4.41 -24.54 11.44
N GLN A 137 -4.78 -23.71 10.46
CA GLN A 137 -5.50 -24.14 9.26
C GLN A 137 -4.54 -24.44 8.11
N PRO A 138 -4.89 -25.36 7.20
CA PRO A 138 -3.98 -25.82 6.14
C PRO A 138 -3.73 -24.78 5.04
N ASN A 139 -4.55 -23.72 4.91
CA ASN A 139 -4.37 -22.64 3.94
C ASN A 139 -3.92 -21.33 4.62
N PRO A 140 -2.61 -21.03 4.66
CA PRO A 140 -2.08 -19.84 5.32
C PRO A 140 -1.98 -18.62 4.39
N TRP A 141 -2.35 -18.75 3.11
CA TRP A 141 -1.95 -17.79 2.07
C TRP A 141 -2.63 -16.43 2.19
N ALA A 142 -3.85 -16.37 2.74
CA ALA A 142 -4.51 -15.10 3.09
C ALA A 142 -3.68 -14.29 4.09
N LEU A 143 -3.19 -14.94 5.16
CA LEU A 143 -2.36 -14.29 6.17
C LEU A 143 -1.04 -13.79 5.56
N TRP A 144 -0.35 -14.64 4.81
CA TRP A 144 0.92 -14.26 4.17
C TRP A 144 0.75 -13.09 3.19
N MET A 145 -0.31 -13.10 2.38
CA MET A 145 -0.59 -11.99 1.46
C MET A 145 -0.87 -10.69 2.22
N TYR A 146 -1.68 -10.75 3.26
CA TYR A 146 -1.98 -9.57 4.07
C TYR A 146 -0.70 -9.02 4.73
N LEU A 147 0.11 -9.89 5.34
CA LEU A 147 1.35 -9.50 5.99
C LEU A 147 2.34 -8.89 5.00
N ILE A 148 2.49 -9.47 3.81
CA ILE A 148 3.47 -8.95 2.86
C ILE A 148 3.06 -7.60 2.28
N LEU A 149 1.76 -7.40 2.02
CA LEU A 149 1.21 -6.11 1.63
C LEU A 149 1.48 -5.05 2.72
N TRP A 150 1.25 -5.41 3.99
CA TRP A 150 1.53 -4.53 5.11
C TRP A 150 3.01 -4.20 5.28
N LEU A 151 3.88 -5.20 5.23
CA LEU A 151 5.33 -5.03 5.35
C LEU A 151 5.89 -4.19 4.21
N MET A 152 5.50 -4.46 2.97
CA MET A 152 5.96 -3.69 1.81
C MET A 152 5.46 -2.24 1.85
N HIS A 153 4.20 -2.01 2.24
CA HIS A 153 3.66 -0.66 2.40
C HIS A 153 4.35 0.11 3.54
N THR A 154 4.62 -0.54 4.67
CA THR A 154 5.37 0.06 5.79
C THR A 154 6.80 0.36 5.38
N SER A 155 7.45 -0.55 4.66
CA SER A 155 8.77 -0.35 4.09
C SER A 155 8.81 0.84 3.13
N ALA A 156 7.82 0.99 2.24
CA ALA A 156 7.71 2.13 1.34
C ALA A 156 7.58 3.46 2.12
N LYS A 157 6.72 3.51 3.15
CA LYS A 157 6.59 4.70 4.02
C LYS A 157 7.88 5.07 4.73
N LEU A 158 8.61 4.09 5.26
CA LEU A 158 9.91 4.33 5.88
C LEU A 158 10.94 4.84 4.87
N ASN A 159 10.92 4.29 3.65
CA ASN A 159 11.80 4.77 2.59
C ASN A 159 11.48 6.21 2.20
N VAL A 160 10.20 6.57 2.05
CA VAL A 160 9.75 7.95 1.81
C VAL A 160 10.13 8.87 2.98
N PHE A 161 9.98 8.40 4.23
CA PHE A 161 10.38 9.14 5.44
C PHE A 161 11.87 9.52 5.44
N LEU A 162 12.74 8.55 5.16
CA LEU A 162 14.19 8.75 5.10
C LEU A 162 14.64 9.52 3.85
N GLY A 163 13.75 9.66 2.87
CA GLY A 163 13.94 10.44 1.67
C GLY A 163 14.08 9.57 0.42
N VAL A 164 13.36 9.96 -0.63
CA VAL A 164 13.38 9.33 -1.95
C VAL A 164 13.53 10.39 -3.04
N ARG A 165 14.06 10.02 -4.20
CA ARG A 165 14.33 10.96 -5.29
C ARG A 165 13.08 11.33 -6.10
N ASN A 166 12.15 10.39 -6.24
CA ASN A 166 11.01 10.48 -7.15
C ASN A 166 9.67 10.52 -6.39
N PHE A 167 9.60 11.37 -5.35
CA PHE A 167 8.32 11.68 -4.71
C PHE A 167 7.66 12.84 -5.46
N SER A 168 6.67 12.53 -6.29
CA SER A 168 5.87 13.54 -6.97
C SER A 168 4.97 14.23 -5.95
N VAL A 169 5.43 15.36 -5.43
CA VAL A 169 4.70 16.29 -4.54
C VAL A 169 3.34 16.69 -5.14
N GLU A 170 3.19 16.60 -6.47
CA GLU A 170 1.94 16.81 -7.21
C GLU A 170 0.82 15.81 -6.88
N MET A 171 1.14 14.64 -6.28
CA MET A 171 0.12 13.68 -5.81
C MET A 171 -0.40 13.97 -4.39
N LEU A 172 0.20 14.93 -3.67
CA LEU A 172 -0.28 15.30 -2.35
C LEU A 172 -1.39 16.37 -2.47
N PRO A 173 -2.56 16.18 -1.79
CA PRO A 173 -3.55 17.23 -1.63
C PRO A 173 -2.91 18.49 -1.07
N GLN A 174 -3.36 19.67 -1.51
CA GLN A 174 -2.84 20.97 -1.03
C GLN A 174 -2.76 21.07 0.49
N LYS A 175 -3.68 20.41 1.22
CA LYS A 175 -3.72 20.36 2.69
C LYS A 175 -2.57 19.58 3.33
N MET A 176 -1.75 18.88 2.55
CA MET A 176 -0.62 18.04 3.00
C MET A 176 0.74 18.52 2.48
N ARG A 177 0.83 19.67 1.79
CA ARG A 177 2.12 20.28 1.39
C ARG A 177 3.06 20.53 2.57
N TYR A 178 2.52 20.66 3.79
CA TYR A 178 3.34 20.77 5.02
C TYR A 178 4.26 19.55 5.26
N LEU A 179 3.94 18.39 4.66
CA LEU A 179 4.78 17.19 4.74
C LEU A 179 6.08 17.35 3.95
N GLU A 180 6.25 18.36 3.10
CA GLU A 180 7.52 18.70 2.45
C GLU A 180 8.64 19.01 3.46
N VAL A 181 8.31 19.58 4.62
CA VAL A 181 9.27 19.84 5.71
C VAL A 181 9.62 18.55 6.47
N VAL A 182 8.69 17.58 6.50
CA VAL A 182 8.84 16.29 7.20
C VAL A 182 9.55 15.25 6.33
N PHE A 183 9.32 15.24 5.01
CA PHE A 183 9.94 14.35 4.04
C PHE A 183 11.07 15.08 3.32
N GLY A 184 12.31 14.83 3.76
CA GLY A 184 13.47 15.43 3.12
C GLY A 184 13.67 14.80 1.74
N LYS A 185 13.80 15.62 0.69
CA LYS A 185 14.32 15.13 -0.61
C LYS A 185 15.81 14.80 -0.46
N GLN A 186 16.11 13.61 0.04
CA GLN A 186 17.48 13.11 0.11
C GLN A 186 17.76 12.19 -1.08
N ARG A 187 18.95 12.36 -1.66
CA ARG A 187 19.41 11.55 -2.79
C ARG A 187 19.79 10.12 -2.37
N HIS A 188 20.06 9.90 -1.09
CA HIS A 188 20.54 8.65 -0.53
C HIS A 188 19.73 8.30 0.72
N ASN A 189 19.26 7.07 0.79
CA ASN A 189 18.57 6.50 1.96
C ASN A 189 19.20 5.14 2.23
N MET A 190 19.82 5.00 3.40
CA MET A 190 20.54 3.78 3.77
C MET A 190 19.61 2.58 3.96
N LEU A 191 18.32 2.79 4.25
CA LEU A 191 17.33 1.71 4.39
C LEU A 191 16.99 1.07 3.04
N PHE A 192 17.14 1.80 1.93
CA PHE A 192 16.81 1.32 0.60
C PHE A 192 17.56 0.05 0.18
N PRO A 193 18.91 -0.02 0.21
CA PRO A 193 19.63 -1.24 -0.16
C PRO A 193 19.25 -2.44 0.74
N PHE A 194 19.00 -2.22 2.03
CA PHE A 194 18.54 -3.30 2.92
C PHE A 194 17.12 -3.76 2.57
N SER A 195 16.21 -2.83 2.29
CA SER A 195 14.82 -3.13 1.91
C SER A 195 14.78 -3.97 0.63
N ILE A 196 15.54 -3.56 -0.40
CA ILE A 196 15.64 -4.28 -1.67
C ILE A 196 16.28 -5.65 -1.47
N THR A 197 17.40 -5.72 -0.73
CA THR A 197 18.11 -6.99 -0.51
C THR A 197 17.20 -8.00 0.21
N PHE A 198 16.52 -7.58 1.27
CA PHE A 198 15.62 -8.46 2.02
C PHE A 198 14.43 -8.91 1.17
N ALA A 199 13.77 -7.98 0.46
CA ALA A 199 12.64 -8.29 -0.40
C ALA A 199 13.02 -9.26 -1.53
N VAL A 200 14.11 -8.98 -2.26
CA VAL A 200 14.61 -9.85 -3.33
C VAL A 200 15.00 -11.22 -2.79
N SER A 201 15.70 -11.27 -1.65
CA SER A 201 16.09 -12.55 -1.02
C SER A 201 14.87 -13.38 -0.63
N ALA A 202 13.85 -12.77 -0.01
CA ALA A 202 12.62 -13.44 0.35
C ALA A 202 11.87 -13.97 -0.88
N ALA A 203 11.77 -13.17 -1.94
CA ALA A 203 11.15 -13.60 -3.20
C ALA A 203 11.91 -14.77 -3.84
N ILE A 204 13.24 -14.74 -3.87
CA ILE A 204 14.07 -15.83 -4.39
C ILE A 204 13.88 -17.10 -3.56
N ILE A 205 13.85 -17.00 -2.23
CA ILE A 205 13.64 -18.15 -1.35
C ILE A 205 12.29 -18.80 -1.63
N LEU A 206 11.21 -18.00 -1.75
CA LEU A 206 9.88 -18.52 -2.07
C LEU A 206 9.85 -19.20 -3.45
N LEU A 207 10.46 -18.59 -4.46
CA LEU A 207 10.55 -19.18 -5.80
C LEU A 207 11.42 -20.44 -5.82
N TYR A 208 12.47 -20.50 -5.01
CA TYR A 208 13.31 -21.70 -4.90
C TYR A 208 12.54 -22.87 -4.29
N GLN A 209 11.70 -22.62 -3.28
CA GLN A 209 10.86 -23.65 -2.66
C GLN A 209 9.90 -24.31 -3.66
N THR A 210 9.47 -23.61 -4.72
CA THR A 210 8.59 -24.20 -5.75
C THR A 210 9.31 -25.19 -6.66
N THR A 211 10.65 -25.20 -6.65
CA THR A 211 11.47 -26.14 -7.42
C THR A 211 11.74 -27.46 -6.70
N ALA A 212 11.38 -27.55 -5.41
CA ALA A 212 11.59 -28.76 -4.62
C ALA A 212 10.76 -29.92 -5.19
N PRO A 213 11.32 -31.14 -5.26
CA PRO A 213 10.58 -32.32 -5.67
C PRO A 213 9.33 -32.52 -4.79
N ASN A 214 8.23 -32.98 -5.41
CA ASN A 214 6.95 -33.25 -4.74
C ASN A 214 6.27 -32.02 -4.08
N THR A 215 6.62 -30.80 -4.49
CA THR A 215 5.90 -29.60 -4.05
C THR A 215 4.45 -29.66 -4.51
N GLU A 216 3.51 -29.49 -3.58
CA GLU A 216 2.08 -29.45 -3.92
C GLU A 216 1.76 -28.25 -4.83
N PRO A 217 0.89 -28.42 -5.84
CA PRO A 217 0.53 -27.33 -6.76
C PRO A 217 0.01 -26.08 -6.06
N ALA A 218 -0.80 -26.25 -5.00
CA ALA A 218 -1.34 -25.14 -4.22
C ALA A 218 -0.26 -24.35 -3.48
N HIS A 219 0.72 -25.05 -2.91
CA HIS A 219 1.88 -24.42 -2.28
C HIS A 219 2.70 -23.63 -3.30
N SER A 220 2.94 -24.21 -4.47
CA SER A 220 3.66 -23.55 -5.57
C SER A 220 2.98 -22.26 -6.01
N VAL A 221 1.66 -22.29 -6.22
CA VAL A 221 0.86 -21.12 -6.61
C VAL A 221 0.91 -20.04 -5.53
N GLY A 222 0.70 -20.40 -4.27
CA GLY A 222 0.75 -19.45 -3.15
C GLY A 222 2.11 -18.75 -3.05
N ALA A 223 3.20 -19.53 -3.10
CA ALA A 223 4.56 -18.99 -3.07
C ALA A 223 4.83 -18.03 -4.24
N VAL A 224 4.37 -18.36 -5.45
CA VAL A 224 4.51 -17.48 -6.63
C VAL A 224 3.69 -16.21 -6.49
N MET A 225 2.47 -16.25 -5.94
CA MET A 225 1.69 -15.03 -5.69
C MET A 225 2.40 -14.10 -4.69
N ILE A 226 2.89 -14.64 -3.57
CA ILE A 226 3.61 -13.84 -2.57
C ILE A 226 4.91 -13.29 -3.16
N ALA A 227 5.71 -14.11 -3.85
CA ALA A 227 6.94 -13.66 -4.49
C ALA A 227 6.68 -12.58 -5.55
N THR A 228 5.61 -12.71 -6.33
CA THR A 228 5.19 -11.69 -7.31
C THR A 228 4.82 -10.39 -6.62
N MET A 229 4.06 -10.44 -5.52
CA MET A 229 3.70 -9.25 -4.74
C MET A 229 4.92 -8.56 -4.13
N ILE A 230 5.88 -9.33 -3.62
CA ILE A 230 7.18 -8.80 -3.15
C ILE A 230 7.93 -8.13 -4.30
N GLY A 231 7.96 -8.77 -5.47
CA GLY A 231 8.58 -8.22 -6.67
C GLY A 231 7.95 -6.89 -7.10
N LEU A 232 6.62 -6.78 -7.05
CA LEU A 232 5.89 -5.55 -7.34
C LEU A 232 6.19 -4.44 -6.32
N GLY A 233 6.20 -4.75 -5.02
CA GLY A 233 6.62 -3.78 -4.01
C GLY A 233 8.10 -3.38 -4.16
N THR A 234 8.97 -4.31 -4.54
CA THR A 234 10.39 -4.00 -4.82
C THR A 234 10.52 -3.05 -6.01
N LEU A 235 9.71 -3.27 -7.05
CA LEU A 235 9.61 -2.38 -8.20
C LEU A 235 9.08 -1.00 -7.79
N GLU A 236 8.10 -0.91 -6.90
CA GLU A 236 7.64 0.36 -6.32
C GLU A 236 8.79 1.10 -5.60
N HIS A 237 9.56 0.43 -4.75
CA HIS A 237 10.73 1.02 -4.10
C HIS A 237 11.76 1.55 -5.10
N LEU A 238 12.01 0.79 -6.17
CA LEU A 238 12.90 1.22 -7.25
C LEU A 238 12.36 2.47 -7.96
N LEU A 239 11.06 2.52 -8.23
CA LEU A 239 10.40 3.68 -8.85
C LEU A 239 10.42 4.92 -7.95
N LEU A 240 10.37 4.75 -6.63
CA LEU A 240 10.53 5.86 -5.67
C LEU A 240 11.96 6.43 -5.70
N MET A 241 12.98 5.61 -5.96
CA MET A 241 14.38 6.04 -5.97
C MET A 241 14.93 6.45 -7.33
N LEU A 242 14.43 5.88 -8.42
CA LEU A 242 14.90 6.20 -9.76
C LEU A 242 14.14 7.43 -10.29
N PRO A 243 14.81 8.40 -10.93
CA PRO A 243 14.17 9.60 -11.48
C PRO A 243 13.43 9.27 -12.79
N LEU A 244 12.46 8.36 -12.73
CA LEU A 244 11.67 7.90 -13.87
C LEU A 244 10.24 8.40 -13.72
N SER A 245 9.70 9.05 -14.76
CA SER A 245 8.27 9.33 -14.83
C SER A 245 7.51 8.03 -15.07
N ALA A 246 6.95 7.44 -14.01
CA ALA A 246 6.17 6.22 -14.10
C ALA A 246 4.66 6.54 -13.97
N THR A 247 3.97 6.68 -15.10
CA THR A 247 2.51 6.82 -15.16
C THR A 247 1.84 5.45 -15.22
N LEU A 248 1.98 4.66 -14.15
CA LEU A 248 1.34 3.33 -14.06
C LEU A 248 -0.20 3.41 -13.98
N TRP A 249 -0.73 4.50 -13.42
CA TRP A 249 -2.17 4.71 -13.19
C TRP A 249 -2.68 6.01 -13.82
N GLY A 250 -2.23 6.34 -15.03
CA GLY A 250 -2.65 7.57 -15.72
C GLY A 250 -4.17 7.77 -15.86
N TRP A 251 -4.96 6.68 -15.79
CA TRP A 251 -6.43 6.73 -15.78
C TRP A 251 -7.04 7.03 -14.41
N GLY A 252 -6.33 6.72 -13.32
CA GLY A 252 -6.78 6.90 -11.94
C GLY A 252 -6.33 8.23 -11.34
N ILE A 253 -5.22 8.79 -11.80
CA ILE A 253 -4.65 10.04 -11.28
C ILE A 253 -5.37 11.23 -11.92
N ARG A 254 -5.92 12.13 -11.11
CA ARG A 254 -6.44 13.43 -11.55
C ARG A 254 -5.57 14.56 -11.01
N ALA A 255 -5.37 15.59 -11.83
CA ALA A 255 -4.78 16.84 -11.37
C ALA A 255 -5.66 17.44 -10.26
N LEU A 256 -5.06 17.70 -9.10
CA LEU A 256 -5.75 18.38 -8.01
C LEU A 256 -6.06 19.82 -8.43
N PRO A 257 -7.24 20.38 -8.09
CA PRO A 257 -7.56 21.77 -8.38
C PRO A 257 -6.52 22.68 -7.72
N GLN A 258 -5.83 23.50 -8.51
CA GLN A 258 -5.04 24.59 -7.98
C GLN A 258 -6.01 25.62 -7.40
N THR A 259 -5.97 25.91 -6.10
CA THR A 259 -6.62 27.14 -5.62
C THR A 259 -5.93 28.31 -6.30
N ALA A 260 -6.69 29.07 -7.09
CA ALA A 260 -6.25 30.37 -7.56
C ALA A 260 -5.73 31.14 -6.34
N GLU A 261 -4.45 31.45 -6.36
CA GLU A 261 -3.84 32.37 -5.43
C GLU A 261 -4.63 33.67 -5.58
N SER A 262 -5.47 33.99 -4.59
CA SER A 262 -6.18 35.26 -4.57
C SER A 262 -5.11 36.34 -4.43
N ASP A 263 -4.76 36.94 -5.55
CA ASP A 263 -3.84 38.07 -5.62
C ASP A 263 -4.36 39.18 -4.68
N PRO A 264 -3.68 39.49 -3.57
CA PRO A 264 -4.12 40.53 -2.64
C PRO A 264 -4.02 41.95 -3.24
N MET A 265 -3.49 42.09 -4.46
CA MET A 265 -3.20 43.40 -5.07
C MET A 265 -4.34 43.97 -5.92
N ALA A 266 -5.47 43.29 -6.09
CA ALA A 266 -6.54 43.74 -6.98
C ALA A 266 -7.57 44.71 -6.36
N GLU A 267 -7.47 45.08 -5.06
CA GLU A 267 -8.40 46.02 -4.41
C GLU A 267 -7.79 47.40 -4.06
N GLY A 268 -6.69 47.79 -4.70
CA GLY A 268 -6.00 49.06 -4.40
C GLY A 268 -6.22 50.24 -5.36
N GLY A 269 -7.16 50.16 -6.31
CA GLY A 269 -7.19 51.06 -7.48
C GLY A 269 -8.56 51.62 -7.85
N ALA A 270 -9.35 52.11 -6.89
CA ALA A 270 -10.49 52.98 -7.19
C ALA A 270 -10.95 53.77 -5.95
N GLN A 271 -10.23 54.85 -5.61
CA GLN A 271 -10.82 56.06 -5.01
C GLN A 271 -10.05 57.28 -5.53
#